data_AF-A0AAV4E9E6-F1
#
_entry.id   AF-A0AAV4E9E6-F1
#
_cell.length_a   1.000
_cell.length_b   1.000
_cell.length_c   1.000
_cell.angle_alpha   90.00
_cell.angle_beta   90.00
_cell.angle_gamma   90.00
#
_symmetry.space_group_name_H-M   'P 1'
#
loop_
_entity.id
_entity.type
_entity.pdbx_description
1 polymer ?
#
loop_
_entity_poly.entity_id
_entity_poly.type
_entity_poly.pdbx_seq_one_letter_code
_entity_poly.pdbx_strand_id
1 'polypeptide(L)'
;MERITLLLCANMTGEEKLPVFVIGKSKQPRSFPKDLSKLPVRYRNSANTWMTGFLFKEWLYEWDIKLKIQDRRFLLLVDNCTAHPAVDDLQMITLKFLPPNTTSLLQPMDMGVIKNFKGHYRFRLNHRNCKS
;
A
#
# COMPACT_ATOMS: atom_id res chain seq x y z
N MET A 1 -1.03 -19.49 -9.61
CA MET A 1 -0.82 -18.67 -8.39
C MET A 1 -1.65 -17.41 -8.53
N GLU A 2 -2.55 -17.14 -7.59
CA GLU A 2 -3.34 -15.90 -7.63
C GLU A 2 -2.45 -14.72 -7.21
N ARG A 3 -2.50 -13.63 -7.96
CA ARG A 3 -1.69 -12.44 -7.72
C ARG A 3 -2.48 -11.41 -6.93
N ILE A 4 -1.82 -10.85 -5.92
CA ILE A 4 -2.28 -9.66 -5.20
C ILE A 4 -1.17 -8.62 -5.19
N THR A 5 -1.53 -7.35 -5.22
CA THR A 5 -0.61 -6.23 -5.03
C THR A 5 -0.89 -5.57 -3.70
N LEU A 6 0.17 -5.17 -2.99
CA LEU A 6 0.10 -4.53 -1.69
C LEU A 6 0.83 -3.19 -1.78
N LEU A 7 0.19 -2.11 -1.32
CA LEU A 7 0.87 -0.88 -0.96
C LEU A 7 1.02 -0.87 0.56
N LEU A 8 2.28 -0.71 0.98
CA LEU A 8 2.70 -0.63 2.37
C LEU A 8 3.28 0.78 2.58
N CYS A 9 2.96 1.40 3.70
CA CYS A 9 3.47 2.72 4.05
C CYS A 9 3.69 2.79 5.56
N ALA A 10 4.84 3.32 5.96
CA ALA A 10 5.22 3.52 7.34
C ALA A 10 6.07 4.78 7.48
N ASN A 11 6.13 5.33 8.69
CA ASN A 11 7.07 6.41 9.00
C ASN A 11 8.52 5.89 9.08
N MET A 12 9.49 6.80 9.16
CA MET A 12 10.93 6.44 9.14
C MET A 12 11.35 5.54 10.29
N THR A 13 10.77 5.69 11.48
CA THR A 13 11.06 4.85 12.66
C THR A 13 10.37 3.48 12.59
N GLY A 14 9.35 3.33 11.74
CA GLY A 14 8.53 2.14 11.64
C GLY A 14 7.50 1.99 12.77
N GLU A 15 7.32 3.00 13.62
CA GLU A 15 6.35 3.02 14.72
C GLU A 15 4.93 3.25 14.23
N GLU A 16 4.77 4.14 13.24
CA GLU A 16 3.48 4.41 12.59
C GLU A 16 3.43 3.68 11.25
N LYS A 17 2.43 2.80 11.10
CA LYS A 17 2.20 2.02 9.89
C LYS A 17 0.77 2.28 9.43
N LEU A 18 0.60 2.62 8.16
CA LEU A 18 -0.74 2.77 7.61
C LEU A 18 -1.39 1.40 7.36
N PRO A 19 -2.73 1.32 7.40
CA PRO A 19 -3.44 0.12 6.98
C PRO A 19 -2.99 -0.32 5.59
N VAL A 20 -2.72 -1.61 5.43
CA VAL A 20 -2.26 -2.17 4.15
C VAL A 20 -3.33 -1.95 3.09
N PHE A 21 -2.91 -1.43 1.93
CA PHE A 21 -3.79 -1.28 0.78
C PHE A 21 -3.59 -2.45 -0.17
N VAL A 22 -4.62 -3.29 -0.30
CA VAL A 22 -4.62 -4.53 -1.06
C VAL A 22 -5.38 -4.34 -2.37
N ILE A 23 -4.77 -4.78 -3.47
CA ILE A 23 -5.38 -4.79 -4.80
C ILE A 23 -5.45 -6.24 -5.29
N GLY A 24 -6.67 -6.73 -5.46
CA GLY A 24 -6.95 -8.04 -6.03
C GLY A 24 -7.57 -7.97 -7.43
N LYS A 25 -7.88 -9.13 -8.01
CA LYS A 25 -8.47 -9.22 -9.34
C LYS A 25 -9.97 -8.97 -9.32
N SER A 26 -10.67 -9.69 -8.44
CA SER A 26 -12.13 -9.61 -8.31
C SER A 26 -12.53 -8.40 -7.48
N LYS A 27 -13.60 -7.71 -7.87
CA LYS A 27 -14.22 -6.67 -7.04
C LYS A 27 -14.74 -7.23 -5.72
N GLN A 28 -15.26 -8.47 -5.74
CA GLN A 28 -15.75 -9.19 -4.57
C GLN A 28 -15.21 -10.63 -4.61
N PRO A 29 -14.07 -10.92 -3.95
CA PRO A 29 -13.57 -12.28 -3.82
C PRO A 29 -14.58 -13.14 -3.03
N ARG A 30 -14.76 -14.41 -3.45
CA ARG A 30 -15.72 -15.32 -2.78
C ARG A 30 -15.33 -15.65 -1.34
N SER A 31 -14.03 -15.65 -1.05
CA SER A 31 -13.48 -15.91 0.29
C SER A 31 -13.56 -14.69 1.22
N PHE A 32 -13.97 -13.53 0.72
CA PHE A 32 -14.03 -12.29 1.49
C PHE A 32 -15.46 -12.06 2.00
N PRO A 33 -15.64 -11.37 3.14
CA PRO A 33 -16.96 -10.98 3.62
C PRO A 33 -17.66 -10.11 2.57
N LYS A 34 -19.00 -10.21 2.51
CA LYS A 34 -19.82 -9.37 1.60
C LYS A 34 -19.59 -7.87 1.83
N ASP A 35 -19.41 -7.50 3.10
CA ASP A 35 -19.02 -6.15 3.49
C ASP A 35 -17.50 -6.09 3.66
N LEU A 36 -16.84 -5.50 2.66
CA LEU A 36 -15.39 -5.36 2.62
C LEU A 36 -14.85 -4.38 3.67
N SER A 37 -15.69 -3.52 4.25
CA SER A 37 -15.26 -2.60 5.32
C SER A 37 -14.89 -3.33 6.62
N LYS A 38 -15.36 -4.57 6.78
CA LYS A 38 -15.03 -5.46 7.91
C LYS A 38 -13.63 -6.05 7.81
N LEU A 39 -12.95 -5.89 6.68
CA LEU A 39 -11.57 -6.33 6.54
C LEU A 39 -10.63 -5.41 7.34
N PRO A 40 -9.59 -5.95 7.99
CA PRO A 40 -8.58 -5.14 8.68
C PRO A 40 -7.61 -4.43 7.70
N VAL A 41 -7.94 -4.42 6.42
CA VAL A 41 -7.13 -3.87 5.33
C VAL A 41 -8.04 -3.10 4.37
N ARG A 42 -7.47 -2.11 3.68
CA ARG A 42 -8.18 -1.47 2.58
C ARG A 42 -8.12 -2.38 1.35
N TYR A 43 -9.25 -2.67 0.72
CA TYR A 43 -9.31 -3.49 -0.48
C TYR A 43 -9.86 -2.72 -1.68
N ARG A 44 -9.21 -2.86 -2.83
CA ARG A 44 -9.70 -2.46 -4.16
C ARG A 44 -9.39 -3.56 -5.17
N ASN A 45 -9.92 -3.43 -6.38
CA ASN A 45 -9.62 -4.35 -7.47
C ASN A 45 -9.09 -3.62 -8.71
N SER A 46 -8.27 -4.31 -9.49
CA SER A 46 -7.89 -3.91 -10.84
C SER A 46 -7.82 -5.14 -11.74
N ALA A 47 -8.17 -4.99 -13.02
CA ALA A 47 -8.29 -6.13 -13.94
C ALA A 47 -7.01 -6.95 -14.06
N ASN A 48 -5.87 -6.28 -13.99
CA ASN A 48 -4.53 -6.86 -14.08
C ASN A 48 -3.87 -7.07 -12.69
N THR A 49 -4.56 -6.73 -11.59
CA THR A 49 -4.06 -6.78 -10.19
C THR A 49 -2.89 -5.85 -9.88
N TRP A 50 -2.61 -4.85 -10.72
CA TRP A 50 -1.56 -3.85 -10.46
C TRP A 50 -2.11 -2.60 -9.79
N MET A 51 -1.20 -1.84 -9.17
CA MET A 51 -1.45 -0.45 -8.80
C MET A 51 -1.70 0.37 -10.08
N THR A 52 -2.61 1.34 -10.01
CA THR A 52 -2.85 2.30 -11.08
C THR A 52 -2.76 3.70 -10.49
N GLY A 53 -2.45 4.71 -11.33
CA GLY A 53 -2.43 6.10 -10.89
C GLY A 53 -3.76 6.54 -10.28
N PHE A 54 -4.89 6.02 -10.78
CA PHE A 54 -6.21 6.27 -10.20
C PHE A 54 -6.31 5.75 -8.76
N LEU A 55 -5.95 4.48 -8.53
CA LEU A 55 -6.02 3.87 -7.19
C LEU A 55 -5.03 4.53 -6.22
N PHE A 56 -3.86 4.94 -6.71
CA PHE A 56 -2.88 5.67 -5.92
C PHE A 56 -3.39 7.06 -5.50
N LYS A 57 -3.97 7.83 -6.42
CA LYS A 57 -4.59 9.12 -6.13
C LYS A 57 -5.75 8.99 -5.15
N GLU A 58 -6.65 8.03 -5.37
CA GLU A 58 -7.75 7.74 -4.45
C GLU A 58 -7.24 7.45 -3.04
N TRP A 59 -6.15 6.68 -2.94
CA TRP A 59 -5.52 6.39 -1.65
C TRP A 59 -4.94 7.64 -0.98
N LEU A 60 -4.24 8.51 -1.73
CA LEU A 60 -3.68 9.76 -1.23
C LEU A 60 -4.75 10.73 -0.73
N TYR A 61 -5.79 11.01 -1.52
CA TYR A 61 -6.82 11.97 -1.12
C TYR A 61 -7.59 11.53 0.13
N GLU A 62 -7.91 10.24 0.24
CA GLU A 62 -8.56 9.71 1.46
C GLU A 62 -7.65 9.86 2.69
N TRP A 63 -6.34 9.69 2.53
CA TRP A 63 -5.40 9.88 3.63
C TRP A 63 -5.23 11.38 3.97
N ASP A 64 -5.14 12.25 2.96
CA ASP A 64 -5.03 13.70 3.12
C ASP A 64 -6.22 14.28 3.90
N ILE A 65 -7.44 13.84 3.62
CA ILE A 65 -8.65 14.23 4.36
C ILE A 65 -8.55 13.80 5.83
N LYS A 66 -8.09 12.57 6.12
CA LYS A 66 -7.92 12.09 7.49
C LYS A 66 -6.87 12.91 8.24
N LEU A 67 -5.75 13.21 7.58
CA LEU A 67 -4.70 14.04 8.13
C LEU A 67 -5.15 15.48 8.38
N LYS A 68 -6.04 16.01 7.52
CA LYS A 68 -6.63 17.33 7.70
C LYS A 68 -7.50 17.42 8.94
N ILE A 69 -8.31 16.39 9.20
CA ILE A 69 -9.11 16.29 10.44
C ILE A 69 -8.20 16.22 11.68
N GLN A 70 -7.03 15.60 11.54
CA GLN A 70 -6.04 15.47 12.62
C GLN A 70 -5.10 16.68 12.74
N ASP A 71 -5.17 17.64 11.82
CA ASP A 71 -4.21 18.74 11.66
C ASP A 71 -2.74 18.28 11.64
N ARG A 72 -2.47 17.20 10.90
CA ARG A 72 -1.13 16.59 10.79
C ARG A 72 -0.61 16.70 9.37
N ARG A 73 0.63 17.17 9.20
CA ARG A 73 1.31 17.21 7.90
C ARG A 73 2.33 16.10 7.76
N PHE A 74 2.49 15.59 6.53
CA PHE A 74 3.40 14.49 6.21
C PHE A 74 4.21 14.78 4.96
N LEU A 75 5.48 14.38 4.97
CA LEU A 75 6.29 14.23 3.77
C LEU A 75 6.26 12.77 3.35
N LEU A 76 5.67 12.48 2.19
CA LEU A 76 5.62 11.13 1.64
C LEU A 76 6.68 10.97 0.55
N LEU A 77 7.62 10.05 0.77
CA LEU A 77 8.63 9.67 -0.19
C LEU A 77 8.18 8.43 -0.98
N VAL A 78 8.18 8.52 -2.31
CA VAL A 78 7.70 7.45 -3.21
C VAL A 78 8.71 7.22 -4.33
N ASP A 79 8.79 5.99 -4.85
CA ASP A 79 9.57 5.70 -6.06
C ASP A 79 8.98 6.38 -7.30
N ASN A 80 9.86 6.67 -8.25
CA ASN A 80 9.46 7.18 -9.55
C ASN A 80 8.92 6.02 -10.41
N CYS A 81 7.61 5.77 -10.34
CA CYS A 81 6.90 4.73 -11.06
C CYS A 81 5.67 5.32 -11.77
N THR A 82 5.32 4.82 -12.96
CA THR A 82 4.15 5.29 -13.72
C THR A 82 2.82 5.11 -12.98
N ALA A 83 2.77 4.16 -12.04
CA ALA A 83 1.61 3.96 -11.16
C ALA A 83 1.49 5.02 -10.05
N HIS A 84 2.52 5.84 -9.84
CA HIS A 84 2.60 6.89 -8.83
C HIS A 84 2.69 8.27 -9.51
N PRO A 85 1.60 8.76 -10.14
CA PRO A 85 1.61 10.08 -10.76
C PRO A 85 1.79 11.19 -9.72
N ALA A 86 2.32 12.33 -10.16
CA ALA A 86 2.32 13.55 -9.35
C ALA A 86 0.89 13.98 -8.99
N VAL A 87 0.76 14.57 -7.80
CA VAL A 87 -0.48 15.09 -7.23
C VAL A 87 -0.11 16.37 -6.46
N ASP A 88 -0.54 17.51 -6.99
CA ASP A 88 -0.05 18.82 -6.54
C ASP A 88 -1.08 19.58 -5.69
N ASP A 89 -2.30 19.04 -5.55
CA ASP A 89 -3.44 19.65 -4.86
C ASP A 89 -3.72 19.04 -3.47
N LEU A 90 -2.77 18.26 -2.93
CA LEU A 90 -2.83 17.74 -1.56
C LEU A 90 -2.56 18.86 -0.53
N GLN A 91 -3.28 18.85 0.59
CA GLN A 91 -3.19 19.93 1.58
C GLN A 91 -2.26 19.58 2.74
N MET A 92 -2.24 18.31 3.16
CA MET A 92 -1.52 17.83 4.32
C MET A 92 -0.33 16.94 3.95
N ILE A 93 -0.38 16.30 2.78
CA ILE A 93 0.69 15.45 2.27
C ILE A 93 1.53 16.24 1.26
N THR A 94 2.81 16.43 1.56
CA THR A 94 3.81 16.80 0.56
C THR A 94 4.35 15.53 -0.09
N LEU A 95 4.06 15.34 -1.38
CA LEU A 95 4.54 14.20 -2.15
C LEU A 95 5.92 14.52 -2.76
N LYS A 96 6.91 13.65 -2.53
CA LYS A 96 8.24 13.74 -3.17
C LYS A 96 8.65 12.40 -3.77
N PHE A 97 9.19 12.47 -4.97
CA PHE A 97 9.69 11.31 -5.69
C PHE A 97 11.18 11.13 -5.45
N LEU A 98 11.57 9.89 -5.18
CA LEU A 98 12.98 9.50 -5.15
C LEU A 98 13.56 9.53 -6.57
N PRO A 99 14.87 9.75 -6.72
CA PRO A 99 15.52 9.72 -8.02
C PRO A 99 15.26 8.38 -8.75
N PRO A 100 15.15 8.40 -10.09
CA PRO A 100 15.05 7.18 -10.86
C PRO A 100 16.27 6.28 -10.60
N ASN A 101 16.07 4.96 -10.57
CA ASN A 101 17.10 3.94 -10.37
C ASN A 101 17.81 3.92 -9.00
N THR A 102 17.33 4.67 -7.99
CA THR A 102 17.89 4.59 -6.61
C THR A 102 17.09 3.71 -5.65
N THR A 103 16.02 3.07 -6.12
CA THR A 103 15.09 2.25 -5.32
C THR A 103 15.79 1.23 -4.43
N SER A 104 16.75 0.47 -4.96
CA SER A 104 17.46 -0.57 -4.19
C SER A 104 18.45 -0.02 -3.16
N LEU A 105 18.81 1.27 -3.25
CA LEU A 105 19.82 1.89 -2.40
C LEU A 105 19.23 2.83 -1.35
N LEU A 106 18.13 3.51 -1.67
CA LEU A 106 17.60 4.60 -0.86
C LEU A 106 16.20 4.34 -0.30
N GLN A 107 15.43 3.39 -0.86
CA GLN A 107 14.05 3.18 -0.44
C GLN A 107 13.98 2.07 0.61
N PRO A 108 13.72 2.40 1.90
CA PRO A 108 13.74 1.40 2.98
C PRO A 108 12.72 0.28 2.76
N MET A 109 11.61 0.58 2.08
CA MET A 109 10.58 -0.38 1.73
C MET A 109 11.13 -1.51 0.86
N ASP A 110 11.94 -1.18 -0.14
CA ASP A 110 12.55 -2.16 -1.05
C ASP A 110 13.83 -2.78 -0.50
N MET A 111 14.54 -2.08 0.39
CA MET A 111 15.77 -2.59 1.02
C MET A 111 15.55 -3.73 2.02
N GLY A 112 14.32 -3.98 2.47
CA GLY A 112 14.09 -5.13 3.35
C GLY A 112 12.67 -5.29 3.87
N VAL A 113 11.91 -4.20 4.05
CA VAL A 113 10.58 -4.27 4.65
C VAL A 113 9.64 -5.15 3.81
N ILE A 114 9.56 -4.90 2.50
CA ILE A 114 8.69 -5.68 1.60
C ILE A 114 9.14 -7.14 1.54
N LYS A 115 10.45 -7.40 1.47
CA LYS A 115 11.01 -8.76 1.45
C LYS A 115 10.64 -9.54 2.72
N ASN A 116 10.86 -8.94 3.89
CA ASN A 116 10.53 -9.53 5.18
C ASN A 116 9.01 -9.74 5.33
N PHE A 117 8.20 -8.76 4.94
CA PHE A 117 6.75 -8.89 4.95
C PHE A 117 6.27 -10.09 4.13
N LYS A 118 6.76 -10.24 2.90
CA LYS A 118 6.44 -11.39 2.03
C LYS A 118 6.89 -12.71 2.66
N GLY A 119 8.07 -12.75 3.29
CA GLY A 119 8.59 -13.91 4.00
C GLY A 119 7.68 -14.34 5.15
N HIS A 120 7.35 -13.42 6.05
CA HIS A 120 6.44 -13.70 7.18
C HIS A 120 5.04 -14.10 6.74
N TYR A 121 4.51 -13.48 5.69
CA TYR A 121 3.20 -13.83 5.14
C TYR A 121 3.18 -15.28 4.61
N ARG A 122 4.17 -15.66 3.79
CA ARG A 122 4.30 -17.02 3.26
C ARG A 122 4.49 -18.06 4.36
N PHE A 123 5.33 -17.74 5.35
CA PHE A 123 5.53 -18.61 6.51
C PHE A 123 4.19 -18.88 7.21
N ARG A 124 3.42 -17.84 7.53
CA ARG A 124 2.11 -17.99 8.20
C ARG A 124 1.09 -18.73 7.35
N LEU A 125 1.07 -18.51 6.03
CA LEU A 125 0.20 -19.27 5.13
C LEU A 125 0.50 -20.76 5.16
N ASN A 126 1.78 -21.13 5.03
CA ASN A 126 2.20 -22.53 5.04
C ASN A 126 1.89 -23.21 6.38
N HIS A 127 2.09 -22.52 7.50
CA HIS A 127 1.78 -23.05 8.84
C HIS A 127 0.27 -23.23 9.09
N ARG A 128 -0.59 -22.44 8.43
CA ARG A 128 -2.04 -22.64 8.49
C ARG A 128 -2.49 -23.85 7.67
N ASN A 129 -1.85 -24.09 6.53
CA ASN A 129 -2.15 -25.24 5.66
C ASN A 129 -1.63 -26.59 6.22
N CYS A 130 -0.69 -26.58 7.17
CA CYS A 130 -0.25 -27.80 7.86
C CYS A 130 -1.13 -28.19 9.07
N LYS A 131 -2.10 -27.34 9.44
CA LYS A 131 -3.03 -27.58 10.57
C LYS A 131 -4.48 -27.83 10.10
N SER A 132 -4.70 -28.02 8.80
CA SER A 132 -6.00 -28.28 8.17
C SER A 132 -6.05 -29.70 7.63
#